data_AF-A0A849HB39-F1
#
_entry.id   AF-A0A849HB39-F1
#
_cell.length_a   1.000
_cell.length_b   1.000
_cell.length_c   1.000
_cell.angle_alpha   90.00
_cell.angle_beta   90.00
_cell.angle_gamma   90.00
#
_symmetry.space_group_name_H-M   'P 1'
#
loop_
_entity.id
_entity.type
_entity.pdbx_description
1 polymer ?
#
loop_
_entity_poly.entity_id
_entity_poly.type
_entity_poly.pdbx_seq_one_letter_code
_entity_poly.pdbx_strand_id
1 'polypeptide(L)' 'MIDLDRQYGIWSGRVWGLIVNLTANTLALYGLVGFLRDGTHIVPLVLGALVTIACVLLLAQPSR' A
#
# COMPACT_ATOMS: atom_id res chain seq x y z
N MET A 1 15.47 4.43 21.12
CA MET A 1 15.19 3.02 21.46
C MET A 1 13.91 2.64 20.75
N ILE A 2 13.95 1.61 19.88
CA ILE A 2 12.73 1.05 19.31
C ILE A 2 11.99 0.41 20.48
N ASP A 3 10.80 0.93 20.76
CA ASP A 3 9.90 0.43 21.80
C ASP A 3 9.34 -0.93 21.35
N LEU A 4 10.04 -1.99 21.74
CA LEU A 4 9.72 -3.39 21.41
C LEU A 4 8.53 -3.92 22.24
N ASP A 5 8.05 -3.16 23.24
CA ASP A 5 6.95 -3.54 24.13
C ASP A 5 5.56 -3.16 23.57
N ARG A 6 5.51 -2.35 22.50
CA ARG A 6 4.23 -1.98 21.89
C ARG A 6 3.71 -3.15 21.06
N GLN A 7 2.78 -3.91 21.64
CA GLN A 7 2.05 -4.96 20.93
C GLN A 7 1.28 -4.35 19.74
N TYR A 8 1.87 -4.39 18.55
CA TYR A 8 1.17 -4.16 17.30
C TYR A 8 0.27 -5.37 17.04
N GLY A 9 -0.86 -5.43 17.74
CA GLY A 9 -1.87 -6.45 17.50
C GLY A 9 -2.39 -6.40 16.06
N ILE A 10 -3.07 -7.47 15.62
CA ILE A 10 -3.70 -7.58 14.29
C ILE A 10 -4.70 -6.42 14.04
N TRP A 11 -5.22 -5.81 15.12
CA TRP A 11 -6.10 -4.63 15.09
C TRP A 11 -5.36 -3.29 15.03
N SER A 12 -4.04 -3.28 15.00
CA SER A 12 -3.27 -2.05 14.81
C SER A 12 -3.47 -1.56 13.38
N GLY A 13 -3.95 -0.33 13.22
CA GLY A 13 -4.11 0.31 11.90
C GLY A 13 -2.83 0.30 11.05
N ARG A 14 -1.66 0.16 11.69
CA ARG A 14 -0.37 0.00 10.98
C ARG A 14 -0.24 -1.33 10.24
N VAL A 15 -0.69 -2.44 10.84
CA VAL A 15 -0.62 -3.77 10.20
C VAL A 15 -1.55 -3.82 9.00
N TRP A 16 -2.79 -3.35 9.16
CA TRP A 16 -3.73 -3.22 8.05
C TRP A 16 -3.23 -2.26 6.97
N GLY A 17 -2.64 -1.13 7.37
CA GLY A 17 -2.03 -0.21 6.42
C GLY A 17 -0.92 -0.85 5.58
N LEU A 18 -0.07 -1.69 6.19
CA LEU A 18 0.96 -2.44 5.48
C LEU A 18 0.37 -3.47 4.51
N ILE A 19 -0.66 -4.22 4.94
CA ILE A 19 -1.35 -5.19 4.09
C ILE A 19 -1.98 -4.48 2.88
N VAL A 20 -2.73 -3.39 3.12
CA VAL A 20 -3.37 -2.61 2.05
C VAL A 20 -2.32 -2.03 1.11
N ASN A 21 -1.20 -1.52 1.62
CA ASN A 21 -0.12 -0.99 0.78
C ASN A 21 0.50 -2.08 -0.11
N LEU A 22 0.68 -3.29 0.42
CA LEU A 22 1.20 -4.42 -0.34
C LEU A 22 0.23 -4.84 -1.45
N THR A 23 -1.07 -4.93 -1.14
CA THR A 23 -2.11 -5.25 -2.12
C THR A 23 -2.21 -4.18 -3.20
N ALA A 24 -2.17 -2.90 -2.83
CA ALA A 24 -2.20 -1.77 -3.76
C ALA A 24 -0.99 -1.76 -4.70
N ASN A 25 0.21 -2.02 -4.18
CA ASN A 25 1.41 -2.14 -5.00
C ASN A 25 1.33 -3.33 -5.97
N THR A 26 0.83 -4.48 -5.50
CA THR A 26 0.61 -5.64 -6.38
C THR A 26 -0.36 -5.31 -7.50
N LEU A 27 -1.46 -4.61 -7.19
CA LEU A 27 -2.44 -4.17 -8.18
C LEU A 27 -1.85 -3.16 -9.18
N ALA A 28 -1.02 -2.23 -8.70
CA ALA A 28 -0.33 -1.26 -9.55
C ALA A 28 0.63 -1.97 -10.52
N LEU A 29 1.40 -2.96 -10.04
CA LEU A 29 2.30 -3.75 -10.89
C LEU A 29 1.54 -4.60 -11.91
N TYR A 30 0.42 -5.20 -11.51
CA TYR A 30 -0.46 -5.92 -12.44
C TYR A 30 -0.99 -4.98 -13.55
N GLY A 31 -1.49 -3.81 -13.14
CA GLY A 31 -1.95 -2.78 -14.08
C GLY A 31 -0.84 -2.28 -15.00
N LEU A 32 0.37 -2.09 -14.46
CA LEU A 32 1.54 -1.64 -15.21
C LEU A 32 1.93 -2.67 -16.29
N VAL A 33 1.97 -3.96 -15.94
CA VAL A 33 2.28 -5.03 -16.89
C VAL A 33 1.23 -5.06 -18.00
N GLY A 34 -0.06 -4.99 -17.67
CA GLY A 34 -1.13 -4.95 -18.67
C GLY A 34 -1.09 -3.71 -19.57
N PHE A 35 -0.75 -2.55 -18.99
CA PHE A 35 -0.61 -1.30 -19.71
C PHE A 35 0.59 -1.30 -20.66
N LEU A 36 1.74 -1.81 -20.22
CA LEU A 36 2.93 -1.92 -21.04
C LEU A 36 2.79 -2.95 -22.16
N ARG A 37 2.03 -4.03 -21.93
CA ARG A 37 1.85 -5.11 -22.90
C ARG A 37 0.88 -4.71 -24.02
N ASP A 38 -0.31 -4.25 -23.65
CA ASP A 38 -1.43 -4.08 -24.60
C ASP A 38 -2.12 -2.71 -24.49
N GLY A 39 -1.59 -1.77 -23.70
CA GLY A 39 -2.23 -0.46 -23.45
C GLY A 39 -3.50 -0.54 -22.59
N THR A 40 -3.81 -1.71 -22.05
CA THR A 40 -5.01 -1.99 -21.25
C THR A 40 -4.74 -1.81 -19.76
N HIS A 41 -5.72 -2.10 -18.87
CA HIS A 41 -5.48 -2.11 -17.42
C HIS A 41 -5.02 -0.76 -16.78
N ILE A 42 -5.33 0.39 -17.41
CA ILE A 42 -5.13 1.72 -16.81
C ILE A 42 -5.85 1.85 -15.47
N VAL A 43 -7.07 1.29 -15.36
CA VAL A 43 -7.90 1.39 -14.15
C VAL A 43 -7.21 0.75 -12.92
N PRO A 44 -6.78 -0.53 -12.94
CA PRO A 44 -6.06 -1.10 -11.81
C PRO A 44 -4.69 -0.45 -11.57
N LEU A 45 -4.02 0.06 -12.61
CA LEU A 45 -2.77 0.83 -12.47
C LEU A 45 -2.98 2.11 -11.66
N VAL A 46 -3.94 2.94 -12.06
CA VAL A 46 -4.25 4.22 -11.40
C VAL A 46 -4.77 3.99 -9.99
N LEU A 47 -5.66 3.02 -9.79
CA LEU A 47 -6.17 2.68 -8.45
C LEU A 47 -5.05 2.19 -7.53
N GLY A 48 -4.21 1.26 -8.00
CA GLY A 48 -3.07 0.78 -7.23
C GLY A 48 -2.13 1.91 -6.83
N ALA A 49 -1.76 2.79 -7.79
CA ALA A 49 -0.89 3.92 -7.54
C ALA A 49 -1.47 4.92 -6.51
N LEU A 50 -2.75 5.30 -6.65
CA LEU A 50 -3.41 6.23 -5.73
C LEU A 50 -3.51 5.66 -4.31
N VAL A 51 -3.86 4.38 -4.18
CA VAL A 51 -3.95 3.73 -2.86
C VAL A 51 -2.57 3.62 -2.22
N THR A 52 -1.52 3.29 -2.98
CA THR A 52 -0.13 3.29 -2.47
C THR A 52 0.29 4.68 -1.98
N ILE A 53 0.01 5.74 -2.74
CA ILE A 53 0.30 7.12 -2.32
C ILE A 53 -0.44 7.46 -1.02
N ALA A 54 -1.74 7.14 -0.94
CA ALA A 54 -2.53 7.37 0.26
C ALA A 54 -1.97 6.60 1.48
N CYS A 55 -1.60 5.33 1.30
CA CYS A 55 -0.96 4.54 2.33
C CYS A 55 0.34 5.17 2.81
N VAL A 56 1.21 5.63 1.91
CA VAL A 56 2.47 6.29 2.30
C VAL A 56 2.18 7.57 3.09
N LEU A 57 1.27 8.43 2.62
CA LEU A 57 0.96 9.69 3.30
C LEU A 57 0.36 9.48 4.69
N LEU A 58 -0.51 8.49 4.86
CA LEU A 58 -1.19 8.21 6.13
C LEU A 58 -0.31 7.42 7.11
N LEU A 59 0.52 6.50 6.61
CA LEU A 59 1.32 5.59 7.45
C LEU A 59 2.75 6.09 7.69
N ALA A 60 3.25 7.04 6.92
CA ALA A 60 4.58 7.63 7.14
C ALA A 60 4.64 8.57 8.35
N GLN A 61 3.51 8.83 9.03
CA GLN A 61 3.54 9.61 10.26
C GLN A 61 4.18 8.79 11.39
N PRO A 62 5.21 9.33 12.06
CA PRO A 62 5.88 8.62 13.14
C PRO A 62 4.89 8.38 14.29
N SER A 63 4.77 7.12 14.73
CA SER A 63 4.00 6.78 15.91
C SER A 63 4.65 7.43 17.13
N ARG A 64 4.02 8.46 17.70
CA ARG A 64 4.36 8.97 19.03
C ARG A 64 3.91 7.99 20.12
#